data_AF-K7KJA2-F1
#
_entry.id   AF-K7KJA2-F1
#
_cell.length_a   1.000
_cell.length_b   1.000
_cell.length_c   1.000
_cell.angle_alpha   90.00
_cell.angle_beta   90.00
_cell.angle_gamma   90.00
#
_symmetry.space_group_name_H-M   'P 1'
#
loop_
_entity.id
_entity.type
_entity.pdbx_description
1 polymer ?
#
loop_
_entity_poly.entity_id
_entity_poly.type
_entity_poly.pdbx_seq_one_letter_code
_entity_poly.pdbx_strand_id
1 'polypeptide(L)'
;MASLSLSLSTPTTPTSLSFTSSSIFFSSHQFHTHNNSFKSNNFPILPSKNPLSISCKASPPLPVLNFSGEKVGESFLDLRFTPPDTARVVVHHAVVTDLQNKRRGTASTLTRGEVRGGGRKPFLQKKTSRAYRPCGGVIFGPKPHDWCIKINCKEKRLAISTAVANVVASAVVVEDFAAEFAEKLKTKEFIAAMKLLQERE
;
A
#
# COMPACT_ATOMS: atom_id res chain seq x y z
N MET A 1 -43.15 -6.78 1.18
CA MET A 1 -43.60 -6.53 -0.20
C MET A 1 -43.62 -5.03 -0.44
N ALA A 2 -42.58 -4.48 -1.07
CA ALA A 2 -42.59 -3.12 -1.61
C ALA A 2 -41.51 -3.05 -2.71
N SER A 3 -41.97 -2.87 -3.93
CA SER A 3 -41.24 -2.87 -5.20
C SER A 3 -40.85 -1.45 -5.59
N LEU A 4 -39.60 -1.27 -6.04
CA LEU A 4 -39.18 -0.10 -6.83
C LEU A 4 -38.40 -0.59 -8.05
N SER A 5 -39.08 -0.48 -9.20
CA SER A 5 -38.59 -0.76 -10.55
C SER A 5 -37.91 0.49 -11.11
N LEU A 6 -36.70 0.37 -11.65
CA LEU A 6 -36.10 1.37 -12.51
C LEU A 6 -35.62 0.73 -13.82
N SER A 7 -35.91 1.48 -14.88
CA SER A 7 -35.96 1.15 -16.30
C SER A 7 -34.59 0.95 -16.95
N LEU A 8 -34.61 0.02 -17.92
CA LEU A 8 -33.54 -0.34 -18.84
C LEU A 8 -33.38 0.73 -19.94
N SER A 9 -32.14 1.14 -20.25
CA SER A 9 -31.79 1.71 -21.54
C SER A 9 -30.48 1.09 -22.04
N THR A 10 -30.54 0.52 -23.24
CA THR A 10 -29.43 -0.06 -23.98
C THR A 10 -28.75 1.02 -24.83
N PRO A 11 -27.46 0.83 -25.17
CA PRO A 11 -27.04 1.26 -26.49
C PRO A 11 -26.33 0.15 -27.29
N THR A 12 -26.56 0.29 -28.59
CA THR A 12 -26.14 -0.46 -29.76
C THR A 12 -24.63 -0.63 -29.94
N THR A 13 -24.22 -1.83 -30.34
CA THR A 13 -22.98 -2.12 -31.12
C THR A 13 -23.32 -2.19 -32.61
N PRO A 14 -22.40 -2.37 -33.59
CA PRO A 14 -20.93 -2.17 -33.63
C PRO A 14 -20.50 -1.36 -34.89
N THR A 15 -19.23 -0.93 -34.96
CA THR A 15 -18.60 -0.57 -36.25
C THR A 15 -17.32 -1.36 -36.45
N SER A 16 -17.35 -2.19 -37.50
CA SER A 16 -16.23 -2.97 -38.01
C SER A 16 -15.25 -2.06 -38.76
N LEU A 17 -13.98 -2.05 -38.38
CA LEU A 17 -12.92 -1.50 -39.19
C LEU A 17 -12.19 -2.65 -39.91
N SER A 18 -12.53 -2.85 -41.18
CA SER A 18 -11.75 -3.66 -42.12
C SER A 18 -10.67 -2.78 -42.75
N PHE A 19 -9.40 -3.02 -42.41
CA PHE A 19 -8.28 -2.49 -43.19
C PHE A 19 -7.81 -3.57 -44.16
N THR A 20 -8.19 -3.42 -45.42
CA THR A 20 -7.61 -4.16 -46.54
C THR A 20 -6.24 -3.56 -46.84
N SER A 21 -5.20 -4.37 -46.63
CA SER A 21 -3.82 -4.09 -46.99
C SER A 21 -3.67 -4.18 -48.51
N SER A 22 -3.34 -3.06 -49.17
CA SER A 22 -2.85 -3.03 -50.55
C SER A 22 -1.34 -2.82 -50.54
N SER A 23 -0.60 -3.91 -50.73
CA SER A 23 0.82 -3.89 -51.03
C SER A 23 1.02 -3.53 -52.50
N ILE A 24 1.43 -2.29 -52.78
CA ILE A 24 2.02 -1.92 -54.07
C ILE A 24 3.54 -1.98 -53.90
N PHE A 25 4.13 -2.96 -54.59
CA PHE A 25 5.56 -3.05 -54.83
C PHE A 25 6.05 -1.74 -55.47
N PHE A 26 6.95 -1.02 -54.80
CA PHE A 26 7.85 -0.09 -55.46
C PHE A 26 9.26 -0.38 -54.97
N SER A 27 10.06 -0.87 -55.91
CA SER A 27 11.51 -0.96 -55.82
C SER A 27 12.07 0.44 -56.03
N SER A 28 12.63 1.05 -54.99
CA SER A 28 13.68 2.06 -55.14
C SER A 28 14.45 2.21 -53.83
N HIS A 29 15.75 1.94 -53.92
CA HIS A 29 16.75 2.23 -52.93
C HIS A 29 16.77 3.74 -52.62
N GLN A 30 16.32 4.16 -51.44
CA GLN A 30 16.92 5.28 -50.70
C GLN A 30 16.78 5.03 -49.20
N PHE A 31 17.90 4.77 -48.54
CA PHE A 31 18.00 4.82 -47.10
C PHE A 31 17.84 6.29 -46.67
N HIS A 32 16.66 6.66 -46.16
CA HIS A 32 16.52 7.86 -45.36
C HIS A 32 16.49 7.48 -43.89
N THR A 33 17.62 7.78 -43.23
CA THR A 33 17.74 7.86 -41.78
C THR A 33 16.84 8.99 -41.30
N HIS A 34 15.59 8.69 -40.93
CA HIS A 34 14.81 9.61 -40.12
C HIS A 34 15.37 9.59 -38.70
N ASN A 35 16.30 10.51 -38.45
CA ASN A 35 16.64 10.94 -37.10
C ASN A 35 15.38 11.56 -36.48
N ASN A 36 14.55 10.73 -35.86
CA ASN A 36 13.55 11.21 -34.92
C ASN A 36 14.30 11.73 -33.69
N SER A 37 14.73 12.99 -33.79
CA SER A 37 15.04 13.84 -32.65
C SER A 37 13.73 13.97 -31.85
N PHE A 38 13.48 13.01 -30.96
CA PHE A 38 12.57 13.22 -29.84
C PHE A 38 13.15 14.38 -29.04
N LYS A 39 12.65 15.59 -29.30
CA LYS A 39 12.79 16.70 -28.35
C LYS A 39 12.05 16.23 -27.11
N SER A 40 12.76 15.73 -26.11
CA SER A 40 12.19 15.57 -24.79
C SER A 40 11.73 16.96 -24.37
N ASN A 41 10.43 17.13 -24.19
CA ASN A 41 9.91 18.30 -23.52
C ASN A 41 10.42 18.21 -22.08
N ASN A 42 11.61 18.75 -21.84
CA ASN A 42 12.14 18.99 -20.51
C ASN A 42 11.28 20.10 -19.91
N PHE A 43 10.10 19.75 -19.40
CA PHE A 43 9.36 20.67 -18.55
C PHE A 43 10.26 20.99 -17.35
N PRO A 44 10.58 22.26 -17.08
CA PRO A 44 11.40 22.61 -15.94
C PRO A 44 10.66 22.16 -14.68
N ILE A 45 11.26 21.25 -13.93
CA ILE A 45 10.78 20.85 -12.61
C ILE A 45 10.95 22.08 -11.72
N LEU A 46 9.90 22.89 -11.61
CA LEU A 46 9.86 24.01 -10.68
C LEU A 46 9.85 23.43 -9.26
N PRO A 47 10.81 23.81 -8.38
CA PRO A 47 10.76 23.37 -6.99
C PRO A 47 9.46 23.82 -6.35
N SER A 48 8.86 22.94 -5.53
CA SER A 48 7.71 23.30 -4.69
C SER A 48 8.00 24.62 -3.97
N LYS A 49 7.10 25.60 -4.10
CA LYS A 49 7.24 26.92 -3.46
C LYS A 49 7.21 26.84 -1.93
N ASN A 50 6.72 25.73 -1.37
CA ASN A 50 6.69 25.50 0.06
C ASN A 50 7.77 24.49 0.42
N PRO A 51 8.81 24.86 1.19
CA PRO A 51 9.73 23.88 1.75
C PRO A 51 8.92 22.94 2.65
N LEU A 52 9.27 21.65 2.65
CA LEU A 52 8.71 20.67 3.59
C LEU A 52 9.02 21.15 5.02
N SER A 53 8.08 21.86 5.63
CA SER A 53 8.26 22.39 6.98
C SER A 53 8.01 21.27 7.98
N ILE A 54 9.01 20.95 8.77
CA ILE A 54 8.85 20.07 9.93
C ILE A 54 8.41 20.97 11.07
N SER A 55 7.23 20.73 11.63
CA SER A 55 6.76 21.49 12.80
C SER A 55 7.32 20.86 14.07
N CYS A 56 7.90 21.68 14.93
CA CYS A 56 8.15 21.34 16.33
C CYS A 56 7.24 22.20 17.20
N LYS A 57 6.37 21.57 17.98
CA LYS A 57 5.58 22.24 19.01
C LYS A 57 5.60 21.37 20.25
N ALA A 58 5.70 22.01 21.41
CA ALA A 58 5.44 21.34 22.68
C ALA A 58 3.98 20.90 22.72
N SER A 59 3.73 19.69 23.20
CA SER A 59 2.39 19.19 23.44
C SER A 59 1.67 20.00 24.54
N PRO A 60 0.33 19.94 24.63
CA PRO A 60 -0.34 20.28 25.88
C PRO A 60 0.23 19.45 27.05
N PRO A 61 0.14 19.96 28.30
CA PRO A 61 0.63 19.25 29.47
C PRO A 61 -0.10 17.91 29.62
N LEU A 62 0.68 16.83 29.77
CA LEU A 62 0.19 15.48 29.99
C LEU A 62 0.26 15.15 31.49
N PRO A 63 -0.85 14.77 32.13
CA PRO A 63 -0.83 14.39 33.54
C PRO A 63 -0.08 13.07 33.72
N VAL A 64 0.84 13.07 34.67
CA VAL A 64 1.55 11.89 35.15
C VAL A 64 0.73 11.28 36.29
N LEU A 65 0.33 10.02 36.13
CA LEU A 65 -0.42 9.27 37.13
C LEU A 65 0.47 8.25 37.83
N ASN A 66 0.25 8.06 39.13
CA ASN A 66 0.71 6.86 39.81
C ASN A 66 -0.18 5.66 39.41
N PHE A 67 0.23 4.46 39.83
CA PHE A 67 -0.53 3.25 39.52
C PHE A 67 -1.91 3.21 40.19
N SER A 68 -2.08 3.94 41.30
CA SER A 68 -3.36 4.11 42.00
C SER A 68 -4.35 5.02 41.27
N GLY A 69 -3.91 5.77 40.24
CA GLY A 69 -4.74 6.70 39.46
C GLY A 69 -4.68 8.16 39.92
N GLU A 70 -3.87 8.49 40.92
CA GLU A 70 -3.70 9.86 41.41
C GLU A 70 -2.70 10.63 40.53
N LYS A 71 -2.98 11.92 40.33
CA LYS A 71 -2.10 12.82 39.57
C LYS A 71 -0.90 13.23 40.42
N VAL A 72 0.30 12.77 40.04
CA VAL A 72 1.58 13.11 40.70
C VAL A 72 2.20 14.37 40.10
N GLY A 73 2.04 14.58 38.80
CA GLY A 73 2.66 15.72 38.11
C GLY A 73 2.17 15.95 36.70
N GLU A 74 2.91 16.77 35.96
CA GLU A 74 2.67 17.09 34.55
C GLU A 74 3.97 16.93 33.76
N SER A 75 3.84 16.51 32.51
CA SER A 75 4.95 16.30 31.59
C SER A 75 4.63 16.89 30.22
N PHE A 76 5.68 17.24 29.46
CA PHE A 76 5.55 17.75 28.10
C PHE A 76 6.25 16.82 27.13
N LEU A 77 5.67 16.63 25.95
CA LEU A 77 6.20 15.79 24.90
C LEU A 77 6.55 16.64 23.68
N ASP A 78 7.85 16.84 23.46
CA ASP A 78 8.37 17.58 22.31
C ASP A 78 8.67 16.63 21.14
N LEU A 79 7.83 16.66 20.11
CA LEU A 79 8.01 15.85 18.90
C LEU A 79 8.11 16.70 17.65
N ARG A 80 8.88 16.20 16.67
CA ARG A 80 8.90 16.71 15.30
C ARG A 80 7.79 16.00 14.52
N PHE A 81 6.78 16.74 14.08
CA PHE A 81 5.67 16.16 13.34
C PHE A 81 5.38 16.93 12.04
N THR A 82 4.62 16.28 11.19
CA THR A 82 4.25 16.77 9.87
C THR A 82 3.15 17.83 9.99
N PRO A 83 3.14 18.90 9.17
CA PRO A 83 2.03 19.84 9.14
C PRO A 83 0.72 19.12 8.75
N PRO A 84 -0.44 19.64 9.18
CA PRO A 84 -1.73 18.94 9.03
C PRO A 84 -2.03 18.55 7.58
N ASP A 85 -1.60 19.36 6.62
CA ASP A 85 -1.86 19.15 5.19
C ASP A 85 -1.22 17.87 4.64
N THR A 86 -0.02 17.50 5.13
CA THR A 86 0.74 16.35 4.63
C THR A 86 0.76 15.17 5.60
N ALA A 87 0.32 15.37 6.85
CA ALA A 87 0.34 14.37 7.91
C ALA A 87 -0.36 13.05 7.49
N ARG A 88 -1.53 13.14 6.85
CA ARG A 88 -2.29 11.97 6.39
C ARG A 88 -1.50 11.11 5.40
N VAL A 89 -0.81 11.74 4.46
CA VAL A 89 -0.08 11.04 3.38
C VAL A 89 1.15 10.33 3.94
N VAL A 90 1.92 11.00 4.81
CA VAL A 90 3.12 10.44 5.43
C VAL A 90 2.79 9.22 6.28
N VAL A 91 1.75 9.32 7.12
CA VAL A 91 1.30 8.19 7.96
C VAL A 91 0.75 7.06 7.10
N HIS A 92 -0.08 7.35 6.10
CA HIS A 92 -0.63 6.33 5.19
C HIS A 92 0.47 5.57 4.45
N HIS A 93 1.47 6.29 3.91
CA HIS A 93 2.58 5.66 3.19
C HIS A 93 3.39 4.72 4.11
N ALA A 94 3.64 5.12 5.35
CA ALA A 94 4.31 4.27 6.34
C ALA A 94 3.49 3.02 6.69
N VAL A 95 2.17 3.15 6.89
CA VAL A 95 1.27 2.03 7.20
C VAL A 95 1.18 1.05 6.04
N VAL A 96 0.97 1.53 4.81
CA VAL A 96 0.92 0.67 3.62
C VAL A 96 2.24 -0.07 3.44
N THR A 97 3.36 0.61 3.62
CA THR A 97 4.69 -0.03 3.53
C THR A 97 4.86 -1.12 4.59
N ASP A 98 4.45 -0.88 5.84
CA ASP A 98 4.54 -1.87 6.91
C ASP A 98 3.66 -3.10 6.65
N LEU A 99 2.41 -2.89 6.22
CA LEU A 99 1.49 -3.97 5.87
C LEU A 99 1.96 -4.77 4.65
N GLN A 100 2.50 -4.09 3.65
CA GLN A 100 3.05 -4.73 2.46
C GLN A 100 4.30 -5.56 2.80
N ASN A 101 5.19 -5.05 3.66
CA ASN A 101 6.38 -5.78 4.11
C ASN A 101 6.04 -6.99 4.99
N LYS A 102 4.93 -6.95 5.75
CA LYS A 102 4.44 -8.09 6.54
C LYS A 102 3.87 -9.22 5.68
N ARG A 103 3.48 -8.95 4.44
CA ARG A 103 2.84 -9.92 3.54
C ARG A 103 3.85 -10.97 3.06
N ARG A 104 3.48 -12.26 3.17
CA ARG A 104 4.24 -13.36 2.55
C ARG A 104 3.71 -13.66 1.14
N GLY A 105 4.58 -13.66 0.15
CA GLY A 105 4.25 -14.01 -1.24
C GLY A 105 4.43 -15.49 -1.52
N THR A 106 3.56 -16.35 -0.96
CA THR A 106 3.65 -17.82 -1.13
C THR A 106 2.74 -18.37 -2.24
N ALA A 107 1.89 -17.53 -2.84
CA ALA A 107 0.99 -17.95 -3.91
C ALA A 107 1.79 -18.41 -5.14
N SER A 108 1.53 -19.62 -5.60
CA SER A 108 2.19 -20.22 -6.75
C SER A 108 1.20 -20.99 -7.61
N THR A 109 1.30 -20.82 -8.93
CA THR A 109 0.56 -21.57 -9.94
C THR A 109 1.53 -22.26 -10.89
N LEU A 110 1.09 -23.32 -11.57
CA LEU A 110 1.90 -23.99 -12.58
C LEU A 110 1.77 -23.31 -13.93
N THR A 111 2.91 -22.96 -14.53
CA THR A 111 2.97 -22.49 -15.92
C THR A 111 2.84 -23.68 -16.88
N ARG A 112 2.56 -23.41 -18.16
CA ARG A 112 2.47 -24.47 -19.19
C ARG A 112 3.71 -25.38 -19.30
N GLY A 113 4.88 -24.91 -18.85
CA GLY A 113 6.13 -25.68 -18.86
C GLY A 113 6.35 -26.53 -17.60
N GLU A 114 5.65 -26.22 -16.50
CA GLU A 114 5.73 -26.95 -15.23
C GLU A 114 4.63 -28.00 -15.11
N VAL A 115 3.50 -27.84 -15.81
CA VAL A 115 2.43 -28.84 -15.84
C VAL A 115 2.93 -30.12 -16.48
N ARG A 116 2.77 -31.25 -15.78
CA ARG A 116 3.12 -32.58 -16.30
C ARG A 116 2.25 -32.92 -17.51
N GLY A 117 2.91 -33.25 -18.62
CA GLY A 117 2.28 -33.62 -19.88
C GLY A 117 2.32 -32.50 -20.93
N GLY A 118 2.26 -32.87 -22.22
CA GLY A 118 2.38 -31.93 -23.34
C GLY A 118 3.69 -32.10 -24.13
N GLY A 119 4.19 -31.00 -24.72
CA GLY A 119 5.42 -30.95 -25.52
C GLY A 119 5.25 -31.44 -26.96
N ARG A 120 4.68 -32.63 -27.16
CA ARG A 120 4.43 -33.19 -28.49
C ARG A 120 3.09 -32.69 -29.05
N LYS A 121 3.10 -32.16 -30.28
CA LYS A 121 1.88 -31.86 -31.03
C LYS A 121 1.06 -33.15 -31.22
N PRO A 122 -0.19 -33.26 -30.73
CA PRO A 122 -0.92 -34.54 -30.75
C PRO A 122 -1.29 -35.06 -32.13
N PHE A 123 -1.54 -34.17 -33.10
CA PHE A 123 -1.88 -34.52 -34.47
C PHE A 123 -1.24 -33.56 -35.48
N LEU A 124 -1.20 -33.97 -36.75
CA LEU A 124 -0.56 -33.23 -37.84
C LEU A 124 -1.29 -31.90 -38.11
N GLN A 125 -0.60 -30.92 -38.69
CA GLN A 125 -1.17 -29.58 -38.93
C GLN A 125 -2.41 -29.59 -39.83
N LYS A 126 -2.55 -30.59 -40.70
CA LYS A 126 -3.68 -30.77 -41.63
C LYS A 126 -4.16 -32.24 -41.58
N LYS A 127 -5.37 -32.50 -42.12
CA LYS A 127 -6.00 -33.84 -42.28
C LYS A 127 -6.70 -34.45 -41.04
N THR A 128 -6.88 -33.72 -39.93
CA THR A 128 -7.48 -34.31 -38.71
C THR A 128 -8.88 -33.77 -38.35
N SER A 129 -9.37 -32.70 -38.99
CA SER A 129 -10.68 -32.03 -38.75
C SER A 129 -11.07 -31.79 -37.27
N ARG A 130 -10.12 -31.88 -36.33
CA ARG A 130 -10.33 -31.67 -34.89
C ARG A 130 -9.81 -30.30 -34.46
N ALA A 131 -10.56 -29.62 -33.59
CA ALA A 131 -10.09 -28.42 -32.92
C ALA A 131 -8.99 -28.75 -31.89
N TYR A 132 -8.03 -27.84 -31.73
CA TYR A 132 -6.98 -27.96 -30.71
C TYR A 132 -7.53 -27.64 -29.32
N ARG A 133 -7.20 -28.44 -28.31
CA ARG A 133 -7.38 -28.06 -26.89
C ARG A 133 -6.11 -27.40 -26.37
N PRO A 134 -6.19 -26.25 -25.69
CA PRO A 134 -5.02 -25.63 -25.09
C PRO A 134 -4.40 -26.56 -24.04
N CYS A 135 -3.07 -26.63 -24.03
CA CYS A 135 -2.34 -27.24 -22.91
C CYS A 135 -2.65 -26.45 -21.64
N GLY A 136 -2.72 -27.14 -20.50
CA GLY A 136 -3.04 -26.54 -19.21
C GLY A 136 -1.98 -25.54 -18.73
N GLY A 137 -2.11 -25.15 -17.47
CA GLY A 137 -1.27 -24.11 -16.86
C GLY A 137 -1.94 -22.74 -16.94
N VAL A 138 -1.59 -21.89 -15.99
CA VAL A 138 -2.19 -20.57 -15.85
C VAL A 138 -1.29 -19.53 -16.51
N ILE A 139 -1.83 -18.78 -17.47
CA ILE A 139 -1.14 -17.65 -18.10
C ILE A 139 -1.14 -16.49 -17.10
N PHE A 140 0.05 -15.96 -16.78
CA PHE A 140 0.25 -14.88 -15.81
C PHE A 140 -0.34 -15.15 -14.41
N GLY A 141 -0.32 -16.42 -13.98
CA GLY A 141 -0.66 -16.77 -12.61
C GLY A 141 0.39 -16.30 -11.60
N PRO A 142 0.04 -16.21 -10.31
CA PRO A 142 0.96 -15.76 -9.27
C PRO A 142 2.15 -16.72 -9.13
N LYS A 143 3.30 -16.13 -8.83
CA LYS A 143 4.53 -16.81 -8.46
C LYS A 143 5.04 -16.29 -7.11
N PRO A 144 5.75 -17.13 -6.34
CA PRO A 144 6.34 -16.67 -5.09
C PRO A 144 7.27 -15.50 -5.33
N HIS A 145 7.10 -14.43 -4.56
CA HIS A 145 7.92 -13.23 -4.65
C HIS A 145 7.91 -12.44 -3.35
N ASP A 146 8.89 -11.56 -3.21
CA ASP A 146 9.04 -10.70 -2.05
C ASP A 146 8.26 -9.39 -2.27
N TRP A 147 7.39 -9.04 -1.32
CA TRP A 147 6.58 -7.83 -1.37
C TRP A 147 7.32 -6.58 -0.83
N CYS A 148 8.53 -6.75 -0.30
CA CYS A 148 9.22 -5.73 0.47
C CYS A 148 9.48 -4.43 -0.33
N ILE A 149 9.03 -3.30 0.22
CA ILE A 149 9.29 -1.94 -0.28
C ILE A 149 10.14 -1.17 0.75
N LYS A 150 11.08 -0.36 0.23
CA LYS A 150 11.90 0.55 1.02
C LYS A 150 11.17 1.85 1.31
N ILE A 151 11.19 2.27 2.58
CA ILE A 151 10.83 3.63 3.02
C ILE A 151 12.06 4.34 3.59
N ASN A 152 12.17 5.64 3.37
CA ASN A 152 13.28 6.44 3.91
C ASN A 152 13.24 6.47 5.45
N CYS A 153 14.39 6.37 6.11
CA CYS A 153 14.45 6.36 7.57
C CYS A 153 13.86 7.64 8.20
N LYS A 154 14.10 8.80 7.58
CA LYS A 154 13.56 10.10 8.04
C LYS A 154 12.04 10.14 7.94
N GLU A 155 11.48 9.63 6.85
CA GLU A 155 10.04 9.56 6.62
C GLU A 155 9.35 8.60 7.60
N LYS A 156 9.93 7.40 7.82
CA LYS A 156 9.42 6.44 8.80
C LYS A 156 9.39 7.03 10.22
N ARG A 157 10.46 7.72 10.64
CA ARG A 157 10.51 8.40 11.95
C ARG A 157 9.46 9.51 12.04
N LEU A 158 9.34 10.32 10.99
CA LEU A 158 8.35 11.39 10.93
C LEU A 158 6.90 10.87 11.01
N ALA A 159 6.60 9.75 10.33
CA ALA A 159 5.29 9.11 10.40
C ALA A 159 4.95 8.66 11.83
N ILE A 160 5.91 8.03 12.53
CA ILE A 160 5.73 7.60 13.93
C ILE A 160 5.51 8.82 14.83
N SER A 161 6.37 9.84 14.73
CA SER A 161 6.21 11.06 15.55
C SER A 161 4.89 11.78 15.28
N THR A 162 4.41 11.79 14.03
CA THR A 162 3.10 12.36 13.67
C THR A 162 1.94 11.53 14.25
N ALA A 163 2.05 10.20 14.23
CA ALA A 163 1.05 9.32 14.83
C ALA A 163 0.97 9.49 16.36
N VAL A 164 2.12 9.56 17.04
CA VAL A 164 2.17 9.81 18.49
C VAL A 164 1.60 11.18 18.82
N ALA A 165 1.99 12.23 18.09
CA ALA A 165 1.50 13.61 18.30
C ALA A 165 -0.04 13.71 18.23
N ASN A 166 -0.69 12.93 17.36
CA ASN A 166 -2.15 12.90 17.27
C ASN A 166 -2.82 12.24 18.49
N VAL A 167 -2.16 11.27 19.13
CA VAL A 167 -2.72 10.49 20.26
C VAL A 167 -2.50 11.20 21.60
N VAL A 168 -1.60 12.19 21.66
CA VAL A 168 -1.25 12.97 22.85
C VAL A 168 -2.48 13.46 23.63
N ALA A 169 -3.54 13.93 22.96
CA ALA A 169 -4.74 14.43 23.63
C ALA A 169 -5.45 13.39 24.50
N SER A 170 -5.35 12.11 24.12
CA SER A 170 -5.90 10.96 24.86
C SER A 170 -4.85 10.18 25.64
N ALA A 171 -3.57 10.59 25.57
CA ALA A 171 -2.47 9.84 26.15
C ALA A 171 -2.38 10.05 27.67
N VAL A 172 -1.87 9.03 28.35
CA VAL A 172 -1.62 9.01 29.79
C VAL A 172 -0.16 8.66 30.01
N VAL A 173 0.51 9.42 30.87
CA VAL A 173 1.84 9.06 31.37
C VAL A 173 1.64 8.40 32.73
N VAL A 174 2.19 7.20 32.90
CA VAL A 174 2.13 6.43 34.15
C VAL A 174 3.55 6.26 34.66
N GLU A 175 3.74 6.37 35.96
CA GLU A 175 5.02 6.07 36.62
C GLU A 175 5.42 4.59 36.46
N ASP A 176 6.68 4.28 36.77
CA ASP A 176 7.23 2.94 36.64
C ASP A 176 6.56 1.96 37.63
N PHE A 177 5.63 1.14 37.13
CA PHE A 177 4.85 0.15 37.90
C PHE A 177 5.53 -1.23 38.02
N ALA A 178 6.80 -1.36 37.59
CA ALA A 178 7.51 -2.64 37.57
C ALA A 178 7.66 -3.26 38.99
N ALA A 179 7.76 -2.41 40.02
CA ALA A 179 7.93 -2.85 41.40
C ALA A 179 6.69 -3.56 41.97
N GLU A 180 5.48 -3.21 41.51
CA GLU A 180 4.23 -3.72 42.07
C GLU A 180 3.96 -5.17 41.68
N PHE A 181 4.52 -5.62 40.55
CA PHE A 181 4.41 -7.00 40.07
C PHE A 181 5.64 -7.86 40.43
N ALA A 182 6.57 -7.34 41.22
CA ALA A 182 7.81 -8.06 41.56
C ALA A 182 7.54 -9.36 42.35
N GLU A 183 6.50 -9.38 43.19
CA GLU A 183 6.20 -10.55 44.01
C GLU A 183 5.36 -11.59 43.27
N LYS A 184 4.31 -11.17 42.55
CA LYS A 184 3.36 -12.07 41.87
C LYS A 184 2.80 -11.44 40.60
N LEU A 185 2.93 -12.17 39.48
CA LEU A 185 2.33 -11.81 38.20
C LEU A 185 0.83 -12.18 38.19
N LYS A 186 -0.05 -11.24 38.52
CA LYS A 186 -1.50 -11.46 38.58
C LYS A 186 -2.28 -10.57 37.62
N THR A 187 -3.02 -11.20 36.71
CA THR A 187 -3.88 -10.52 35.73
C THR A 187 -5.04 -9.75 36.36
N LYS A 188 -5.58 -10.24 37.49
CA LYS A 188 -6.68 -9.57 38.21
C LYS A 188 -6.28 -8.19 38.73
N GLU A 189 -5.08 -8.07 39.29
CA GLU A 189 -4.53 -6.81 39.80
C GLU A 189 -4.26 -5.84 38.64
N PHE A 190 -3.71 -6.34 37.53
CA PHE A 190 -3.49 -5.53 36.32
C PHE A 190 -4.81 -4.97 35.73
N ILE A 191 -5.85 -5.80 35.62
CA ILE A 191 -7.17 -5.33 35.14
C ILE A 191 -7.77 -4.29 36.10
N ALA A 192 -7.56 -4.42 37.41
CA ALA A 192 -8.03 -3.44 38.39
C ALA A 192 -7.33 -2.08 38.20
N ALA A 193 -6.02 -2.07 38.05
CA ALA A 193 -5.25 -0.86 37.78
C ALA A 193 -5.62 -0.19 36.45
N MET A 194 -5.85 -0.99 35.39
CA MET A 194 -6.33 -0.44 34.11
C MET A 194 -7.66 0.31 34.22
N LYS A 195 -8.56 -0.14 35.10
CA LYS A 195 -9.84 0.55 35.34
C LYS A 195 -9.62 1.88 36.06
N LEU A 196 -8.79 1.90 37.11
CA LEU A 196 -8.43 3.12 37.85
C LEU A 196 -7.83 4.19 36.93
N LEU A 197 -6.99 3.80 35.96
CA LEU A 197 -6.36 4.73 35.02
C LEU A 197 -7.32 5.27 33.93
N GLN A 198 -8.40 4.53 33.62
CA GLN A 198 -9.39 4.92 32.60
C GLN A 198 -10.45 5.88 33.12
N GLU A 199 -10.76 5.82 34.42
CA GLU A 199 -11.72 6.70 35.10
C GLU A 199 -11.13 8.11 35.22
N ARG A 200 -11.12 8.83 34.10
CA ARG A 200 -10.83 10.26 34.04
C ARG A 200 -12.13 11.05 34.03
N GLU A 201 -12.24 11.99 34.96
CA GLU A 201 -13.15 13.13 34.82
C GLU A 201 -12.77 13.99 33.60
#